data_AF-A0A949AYQ2-F1
#
_entry.id   AF-A0A949AYQ2-F1
#
_cell.length_a   1.000
_cell.length_b   1.000
_cell.length_c   1.000
_cell.angle_alpha   90.00
_cell.angle_beta   90.00
_cell.angle_gamma   90.00
#
_symmetry.space_group_name_H-M   'P 1'
#
loop_
_entity.id
_entity.type
_entity.pdbx_description
1 polymer ?
#
loop_
_entity_poly.entity_id
_entity_poly.type
_entity_poly.pdbx_seq_one_letter_code
_entity_poly.pdbx_strand_id
1 'polypeptide(L)'
;MQTLLTIGGRHGNSLRIAVDADHLMPAAEFQPHFERDFWFGPPLSRDALDDPRAVGVTAHGDPEHGLLHEYPRLFVDWRLDKEGRKVVQLEELSNHHSASRGSYRILRYLHAIRDIERGVFVHCDGAVRAYDAPAYARRSESMFVTGRQSATHYRKLFRVDGLITTDQWSNAVAQWFRHNHLVIEYLGSIRSDAEAR
;
A
#
# COMPACT_ATOMS: atom_id res chain seq x y z
N MET A 1 -9.44 1.20 -22.28
CA MET A 1 -10.02 2.16 -23.25
C MET A 1 -10.65 1.50 -24.48
N GLN A 2 -10.09 0.40 -25.02
CA GLN A 2 -10.62 -0.35 -26.18
C GLN A 2 -12.13 -0.64 -26.11
N THR A 3 -12.61 -1.09 -24.95
CA THR A 3 -14.02 -1.47 -24.73
C THR A 3 -15.00 -0.32 -24.93
N LEU A 4 -14.65 0.89 -24.46
CA LEU A 4 -15.51 2.08 -24.58
C LEU A 4 -15.61 2.55 -26.04
N LEU A 5 -14.51 2.48 -26.79
CA LEU A 5 -14.49 2.82 -28.21
C LEU A 5 -15.31 1.82 -29.03
N THR A 6 -15.19 0.52 -28.73
CA THR A 6 -15.98 -0.53 -29.38
C THR A 6 -17.49 -0.38 -29.13
N ILE A 7 -17.90 0.04 -27.94
CA ILE A 7 -19.32 0.26 -27.60
C ILE A 7 -19.82 1.57 -28.23
N GLY A 8 -19.04 2.65 -28.15
CA GLY A 8 -19.38 3.96 -28.69
C GLY A 8 -19.47 3.99 -30.21
N GLY A 9 -18.68 3.16 -30.91
CA GLY A 9 -18.68 3.06 -32.37
C GLY A 9 -19.85 2.28 -32.98
N ARG A 10 -20.76 1.74 -32.16
CA ARG A 10 -21.96 1.04 -32.66
C ARG A 10 -22.99 2.02 -33.19
N HIS A 11 -23.69 1.64 -34.26
CA HIS A 11 -24.72 2.46 -34.89
C HIS A 11 -25.81 2.87 -33.88
N GLY A 12 -26.09 4.17 -33.78
CA GLY A 12 -27.07 4.73 -32.86
C GLY A 12 -26.52 5.17 -31.49
N ASN A 13 -25.25 4.86 -31.18
CA ASN A 13 -24.63 5.31 -29.93
C ASN A 13 -23.91 6.66 -30.10
N SER A 14 -23.83 7.43 -29.01
CA SER A 14 -22.97 8.60 -28.91
C SER A 14 -22.04 8.46 -27.71
N LEU A 15 -20.75 8.77 -27.92
CA LEU A 15 -19.69 8.66 -26.92
C LEU A 15 -19.09 10.04 -26.67
N ARG A 16 -19.01 10.46 -25.41
CA ARG A 16 -18.29 11.66 -24.98
C ARG A 16 -17.27 11.22 -23.94
N ILE A 17 -16.00 11.46 -24.23
CA ILE A 17 -14.88 11.19 -23.31
C ILE A 17 -14.32 12.55 -22.94
N ALA A 18 -14.24 12.84 -21.64
CA ALA A 18 -13.47 13.97 -21.16
C ALA A 18 -11.98 13.62 -21.31
N VAL A 19 -11.24 14.47 -22.01
CA VAL A 19 -9.80 14.36 -22.14
C VAL A 19 -9.18 15.39 -21.22
N ASP A 20 -8.19 14.97 -20.45
CA ASP A 20 -7.36 15.90 -19.71
C ASP A 20 -6.49 16.68 -20.70
N ALA A 21 -6.76 17.98 -20.81
CA ALA A 21 -6.08 18.85 -21.76
C ALA A 21 -4.59 19.05 -21.42
N ASP A 22 -4.20 18.83 -20.16
CA ASP A 22 -2.81 18.97 -19.70
C ASP A 22 -1.94 17.76 -20.10
N HIS A 23 -2.57 16.68 -20.62
CA HIS A 23 -1.91 15.43 -20.99
C HIS A 23 -2.07 15.06 -22.48
N LEU A 24 -2.39 16.04 -23.33
CA LEU A 24 -2.40 15.87 -24.79
C LEU A 24 -0.98 15.97 -25.36
N MET A 25 -0.51 14.92 -26.04
CA MET A 25 0.76 14.96 -26.78
C MET A 25 0.61 14.33 -28.17
N PRO A 26 1.41 14.76 -29.17
CA PRO A 26 1.45 14.11 -30.46
C PRO A 26 1.75 12.61 -30.33
N ALA A 27 1.08 11.77 -31.10
CA ALA A 27 1.31 10.31 -31.04
C ALA A 27 2.76 9.92 -31.35
N ALA A 28 3.49 10.73 -32.13
CA ALA A 28 4.92 10.54 -32.40
C ALA A 28 5.82 10.86 -31.19
N GLU A 29 5.32 11.63 -30.23
CA GLU A 29 6.00 11.98 -28.98
C GLU A 29 5.58 11.07 -27.82
N PHE A 30 4.54 10.25 -28.02
CA PHE A 30 4.11 9.25 -27.06
C PHE A 30 5.22 8.22 -26.83
N GLN A 31 5.80 8.26 -25.63
CA GLN A 31 6.68 7.21 -25.17
C GLN A 31 5.85 6.20 -24.37
N PRO A 32 5.77 4.93 -24.80
CA PRO A 32 5.10 3.92 -24.01
C PRO A 32 5.86 3.70 -22.70
N HIS A 33 5.26 4.11 -21.59
CA HIS A 33 5.71 3.73 -20.26
C HIS A 33 5.25 2.30 -19.99
N PHE A 34 6.21 1.40 -19.81
CA PHE A 34 5.95 0.06 -19.30
C PHE A 34 6.15 0.09 -17.79
N GLU A 35 5.05 0.11 -17.05
CA GLU A 35 5.08 -0.06 -15.60
C GLU A 35 5.53 -1.50 -15.30
N ARG A 36 6.70 -1.63 -14.70
CA ARG A 36 7.29 -2.93 -14.31
C ARG A 36 7.06 -3.15 -12.83
N ASP A 37 5.94 -3.78 -12.47
CA ASP A 37 5.62 -4.07 -11.08
C ASP A 37 6.64 -5.04 -10.46
N PHE A 38 7.41 -4.56 -9.48
CA PHE A 38 8.25 -5.44 -8.67
C PHE A 38 7.46 -5.83 -7.42
N TRP A 39 6.58 -6.81 -7.58
CA TRP A 39 5.92 -7.49 -6.47
C TRP A 39 6.63 -8.81 -6.16
N PHE A 40 7.01 -8.99 -4.90
CA PHE A 40 7.44 -10.28 -4.35
C PHE A 40 6.72 -10.58 -3.03
N GLY A 41 6.31 -11.84 -2.85
CA GLY A 41 5.72 -12.35 -1.60
C GLY A 41 4.25 -12.78 -1.76
N PRO A 42 3.63 -13.29 -0.70
CA PRO A 42 2.26 -13.81 -0.75
C PRO A 42 1.25 -12.75 -1.19
N PRO A 43 0.28 -13.08 -2.07
CA PRO A 43 -0.84 -12.20 -2.35
C PRO A 43 -1.72 -12.04 -1.12
N LEU A 44 -2.34 -10.87 -1.03
CA LEU A 44 -3.45 -10.67 -0.14
C LEU A 44 -4.73 -11.15 -0.85
N SER A 45 -5.64 -11.79 -0.12
CA SER A 45 -6.97 -12.18 -0.57
C SER A 45 -7.87 -12.30 0.65
N ARG A 46 -9.20 -12.39 0.44
CA ARG A 46 -10.12 -12.61 1.58
C ARG A 46 -9.82 -13.91 2.31
N ASP A 47 -9.55 -14.98 1.58
CA ASP A 47 -9.25 -16.29 2.17
C ASP A 47 -7.91 -16.26 2.93
N ALA A 48 -6.91 -15.53 2.40
CA ALA A 48 -5.62 -15.39 3.05
C ALA A 48 -5.71 -14.61 4.37
N LEU A 49 -6.73 -13.78 4.61
CA LEU A 49 -6.84 -13.03 5.86
C LEU A 49 -7.06 -13.93 7.07
N ASP A 50 -7.81 -15.02 6.91
CA ASP A 50 -8.14 -15.94 8.01
C ASP A 50 -7.33 -17.25 7.94
N ASP A 51 -6.56 -17.49 6.87
CA ASP A 51 -5.63 -18.62 6.81
C ASP A 51 -4.38 -18.37 7.70
N PRO A 52 -4.17 -19.15 8.78
CA PRO A 52 -2.98 -19.04 9.63
C PRO A 52 -1.67 -19.31 8.89
N ARG A 53 -1.69 -20.03 7.76
CA ARG A 53 -0.49 -20.34 6.96
C ARG A 53 -0.14 -19.24 5.96
N ALA A 54 -1.07 -18.36 5.64
CA ALA A 54 -0.86 -17.23 4.75
C ALA A 54 -0.11 -16.09 5.46
N VAL A 55 1.15 -16.33 5.79
CA VAL A 55 2.07 -15.39 6.47
C VAL A 55 3.29 -15.13 5.60
N GLY A 56 4.05 -14.09 5.95
CA GLY A 56 5.26 -13.71 5.25
C GLY A 56 5.30 -12.23 4.90
N VAL A 57 6.37 -11.85 4.22
CA VAL A 57 6.61 -10.49 3.78
C VAL A 57 6.24 -10.35 2.31
N THR A 58 5.42 -9.35 2.03
CA THR A 58 5.10 -8.88 0.69
C THR A 58 5.73 -7.51 0.50
N ALA A 59 6.43 -7.32 -0.61
CA ALA A 59 7.01 -6.04 -1.01
C ALA A 59 6.41 -5.63 -2.35
N HIS A 60 5.83 -4.43 -2.39
CA HIS A 60 5.47 -3.73 -3.62
C HIS A 60 6.53 -2.67 -3.86
N GLY A 61 7.09 -2.62 -5.06
CA GLY A 61 8.10 -1.64 -5.45
C GLY A 61 7.68 -0.91 -6.71
N ASP A 62 7.80 0.42 -6.65
CA ASP A 62 7.61 1.29 -7.80
C ASP A 62 8.96 1.45 -8.54
N PRO A 63 9.09 0.98 -9.79
CA PRO A 63 10.31 1.15 -10.58
C PRO A 63 10.56 2.58 -11.04
N GLU A 64 9.53 3.42 -11.12
CA GLU A 64 9.56 4.80 -11.61
C GLU A 64 9.51 5.83 -10.48
N HIS A 65 9.75 5.39 -9.24
CA HIS A 65 9.77 6.27 -8.08
C HIS A 65 10.75 7.45 -8.27
N GLY A 66 10.29 8.66 -7.94
CA GLY A 66 11.03 9.89 -8.16
C GLY A 66 10.81 10.56 -9.52
N LEU A 67 10.15 9.90 -10.48
CA LEU A 67 9.64 10.54 -11.71
C LEU A 67 8.17 10.95 -11.57
N LEU A 68 7.32 10.03 -11.10
CA LEU A 68 5.86 10.24 -11.00
C LEU A 68 5.31 10.06 -9.58
N HIS A 69 5.96 9.23 -8.76
CA HIS A 69 5.47 8.89 -7.42
C HIS A 69 6.58 8.93 -6.36
N GLU A 70 6.23 9.33 -5.14
CA GLU A 70 7.17 9.63 -4.05
C GLU A 70 7.58 8.42 -3.21
N TYR A 71 6.94 7.27 -3.45
CA TYR A 71 7.00 6.08 -2.59
C TYR A 71 7.70 4.94 -3.31
N PRO A 72 9.02 4.72 -3.08
CA PRO A 72 9.75 3.66 -3.76
C PRO A 72 9.25 2.25 -3.44
N ARG A 73 8.78 2.02 -2.22
CA ARG A 73 8.38 0.69 -1.75
C ARG A 73 7.32 0.73 -0.67
N LEU A 74 6.49 -0.30 -0.64
CA LEU A 74 5.62 -0.67 0.47
C LEU A 74 6.00 -2.07 0.94
N PHE A 75 6.21 -2.23 2.24
CA PHE A 75 6.38 -3.53 2.88
C PHE A 75 5.16 -3.89 3.70
N VAL A 76 4.70 -5.13 3.57
CA VAL A 76 3.62 -5.71 4.37
C VAL A 76 4.07 -7.04 4.94
N ASP A 77 4.03 -7.18 6.25
CA ASP A 77 4.54 -8.35 6.96
C ASP A 77 3.43 -8.97 7.80
N TRP A 78 2.98 -10.16 7.40
CA TRP A 78 2.01 -10.97 8.12
C TRP A 78 2.73 -12.04 8.94
N ARG A 79 2.33 -12.17 10.21
CA ARG A 79 2.86 -13.17 11.15
C ARG A 79 1.73 -13.73 11.99
N LEU A 80 1.94 -14.91 12.58
CA LEU A 80 1.11 -15.38 13.69
C LEU A 80 1.74 -14.95 15.01
N ASP A 81 0.92 -14.47 15.94
CA ASP A 81 1.33 -14.30 17.33
C ASP A 81 1.22 -15.62 18.11
N LYS A 82 1.62 -15.58 19.39
CA LYS A 82 1.62 -16.76 20.26
C LYS A 82 0.22 -17.25 20.61
N GLU A 83 -0.78 -16.38 20.46
CA GLU A 83 -2.18 -16.67 20.74
C GLU A 83 -2.94 -17.13 19.48
N GLY A 84 -2.24 -17.34 18.36
CA GLY A 84 -2.83 -17.82 17.11
C GLY A 84 -3.53 -16.73 16.29
N ARG A 85 -3.41 -15.45 16.67
CA ARG A 85 -3.96 -14.33 15.90
C ARG A 85 -2.96 -13.91 14.83
N LYS A 86 -3.46 -13.38 13.72
CA LYS A 86 -2.61 -12.81 12.68
C LYS A 86 -2.26 -11.37 13.01
N VAL A 87 -0.99 -11.05 12.91
CA VAL A 87 -0.44 -9.71 13.04
C VAL A 87 0.01 -9.24 11.68
N VAL A 88 -0.42 -8.05 11.28
CA VAL A 88 0.11 -7.37 10.10
C VAL A 88 0.86 -6.11 10.51
N GLN A 89 1.98 -5.88 9.85
CA GLN A 89 2.72 -4.63 9.91
C GLN A 89 2.89 -4.09 8.49
N LEU A 90 2.55 -2.82 8.28
CA LEU A 90 2.75 -2.12 7.02
C LEU A 90 3.71 -0.96 7.24
N GLU A 91 4.64 -0.77 6.31
CA GLU A 91 5.54 0.38 6.32
C GLU A 91 5.80 0.84 4.90
N GLU A 92 5.60 2.14 4.67
CA GLU A 92 6.01 2.76 3.41
C GLU A 92 7.46 3.22 3.51
N LEU A 93 8.20 3.14 2.42
CA LEU A 93 9.37 3.98 2.22
C LEU A 93 8.98 5.23 1.46
N SER A 94 9.65 6.32 1.80
CA SER A 94 9.54 7.60 1.10
C SER A 94 10.93 8.20 0.97
N ASN A 95 11.24 8.65 -0.24
CA ASN A 95 12.48 9.39 -0.49
C ASN A 95 12.37 10.86 -0.07
N HIS A 96 11.17 11.32 0.31
CA HIS A 96 10.94 12.69 0.76
C HIS A 96 11.65 12.95 2.09
N HIS A 97 12.44 14.03 2.12
CA HIS A 97 13.09 14.52 3.33
C HIS A 97 12.33 15.73 3.85
N SER A 98 11.99 15.76 5.14
CA SER A 98 11.33 16.93 5.72
C SER A 98 12.36 18.03 5.95
N ALA A 99 12.51 18.96 5.00
CA ALA A 99 13.42 20.10 5.14
C ALA A 99 13.21 20.91 6.44
N SER A 100 11.96 20.95 6.94
CA SER A 100 11.56 21.64 8.17
C SER A 100 11.83 20.88 9.48
N ARG A 101 12.28 19.62 9.44
CA ARG A 101 12.47 18.76 10.63
C ARG A 101 13.87 18.14 10.68
N GLY A 102 14.91 18.92 10.40
CA GLY A 102 16.30 18.52 10.70
C GLY A 102 16.80 17.28 9.97
N SER A 103 16.51 17.17 8.67
CA SER A 103 17.01 16.10 7.78
C SER A 103 16.48 14.69 8.07
N TYR A 104 15.50 14.53 8.95
CA TYR A 104 14.83 13.24 9.16
C TYR A 104 13.95 12.87 7.96
N ARG A 105 13.98 11.58 7.61
CA ARG A 105 12.94 10.96 6.76
C ARG A 105 11.86 10.37 7.64
N ILE A 106 10.61 10.71 7.33
CA ILE A 106 9.44 10.30 8.12
C ILE A 106 8.67 9.25 7.32
N LEU A 107 8.58 8.05 7.86
CA LEU A 107 7.87 6.93 7.26
C LEU A 107 6.57 6.67 8.04
N ARG A 108 5.47 6.45 7.32
CA ARG A 108 4.23 5.94 7.94
C ARG A 108 4.35 4.45 8.19
N TYR A 109 3.84 4.04 9.34
CA TYR A 109 3.80 2.66 9.79
C TYR A 109 2.40 2.34 10.33
N LEU A 110 1.92 1.13 10.10
CA LEU A 110 0.66 0.63 10.64
C LEU A 110 0.87 -0.78 11.21
N HIS A 111 0.20 -1.07 12.32
CA HIS A 111 0.15 -2.38 12.94
C HIS A 111 -1.31 -2.75 13.20
N ALA A 112 -1.70 -3.97 12.85
CA ALA A 112 -3.01 -4.49 13.19
C ALA A 112 -2.97 -5.96 13.60
N ILE A 113 -3.96 -6.36 14.38
CA ILE A 113 -4.13 -7.75 14.86
C ILE A 113 -5.50 -8.22 14.42
N ARG A 114 -5.54 -9.37 13.75
CA ARG A 114 -6.72 -10.06 13.27
C ARG A 114 -6.97 -11.32 14.08
N ASP A 115 -8.15 -11.37 14.67
CA ASP A 115 -8.72 -12.59 15.22
C ASP A 115 -9.31 -13.39 14.05
N ILE A 116 -8.60 -14.46 13.67
CA ILE A 116 -8.93 -15.27 12.50
C ILE A 116 -10.14 -16.19 12.74
N GLU A 117 -10.46 -16.50 13.99
CA GLU A 117 -11.66 -17.28 14.33
C GLU A 117 -12.91 -16.42 14.18
N ARG A 118 -12.81 -15.15 14.56
CA ARG A 118 -13.92 -14.19 14.46
C ARG A 118 -13.98 -13.44 13.14
N GLY A 119 -12.95 -13.57 12.29
CA GLY A 119 -12.87 -12.91 10.99
C GLY A 119 -12.80 -11.38 11.06
N VAL A 120 -12.30 -10.82 12.17
CA VAL A 120 -12.25 -9.38 12.43
C VAL A 120 -10.90 -8.93 12.96
N PHE A 121 -10.53 -7.69 12.66
CA PHE A 121 -9.42 -7.04 13.34
C PHE A 121 -9.87 -6.61 14.74
N VAL A 122 -9.03 -6.88 15.74
CA VAL A 122 -9.26 -6.55 17.16
C VAL A 122 -8.42 -5.36 17.63
N HIS A 123 -7.42 -4.99 16.84
CA HIS A 123 -6.48 -3.91 17.11
C HIS A 123 -5.96 -3.31 15.81
N CYS A 124 -5.85 -1.99 15.73
CA CYS A 124 -5.21 -1.26 14.65
C CYS A 124 -4.58 0.03 15.19
N ASP A 125 -3.28 0.24 14.99
CA ASP A 125 -2.59 1.47 15.34
C ASP A 125 -1.68 1.97 14.21
N GLY A 126 -1.56 3.29 14.11
CA GLY A 126 -0.70 3.95 13.14
C GLY A 126 0.32 4.82 13.85
N ALA A 127 1.53 4.82 13.33
CA ALA A 127 2.65 5.57 13.84
C ALA A 127 3.47 6.19 12.72
N VAL A 128 4.27 7.20 13.07
CA VAL A 128 5.33 7.72 12.23
C VAL A 128 6.68 7.34 12.83
N ARG A 129 7.61 6.96 11.96
CA ARG A 129 8.98 6.59 12.29
C ARG A 129 9.92 7.57 11.61
N ALA A 130 10.75 8.25 12.39
CA ALA A 130 11.74 9.18 11.88
C ALA A 130 13.11 8.51 11.83
N TYR A 131 13.81 8.67 10.72
CA TYR A 131 15.13 8.10 10.47
C TYR A 131 16.11 9.21 10.10
N ASP A 132 17.22 9.30 10.83
CA ASP A 132 18.38 10.05 10.36
C ASP A 132 18.97 9.39 9.11
N ALA A 133 19.91 10.06 8.43
CA ALA A 133 20.45 9.54 7.18
C ALA A 133 21.10 8.15 7.31
N PRO A 134 21.95 7.86 8.32
CA PRO A 134 22.48 6.51 8.53
C PRO A 134 21.39 5.45 8.83
N ALA A 135 20.40 5.78 9.67
CA ALA A 135 19.32 4.86 9.99
C ALA A 135 18.43 4.58 8.77
N TYR A 136 18.18 5.60 7.94
CA TYR A 136 17.41 5.44 6.72
C TYR A 136 18.14 4.59 5.68
N ALA A 137 19.46 4.77 5.51
CA ALA A 137 20.25 3.95 4.59
C ALA A 137 20.10 2.46 4.95
N ARG A 138 20.33 2.10 6.23
CA ARG A 138 20.12 0.73 6.72
C ARG A 138 18.68 0.24 6.55
N ARG A 139 17.69 1.12 6.81
CA ARG A 139 16.28 0.75 6.62
C ARG A 139 15.99 0.47 5.15
N SER A 140 16.50 1.28 4.24
CA SER A 140 16.25 1.16 2.80
C SER A 140 16.81 -0.13 2.19
N GLU A 141 17.90 -0.66 2.75
CA GLU A 141 18.49 -1.95 2.36
C GLU A 141 17.71 -3.16 2.90
N SER A 142 16.86 -2.99 3.91
CA SER A 142 16.07 -4.08 4.49
C SER A 142 14.86 -4.43 3.63
N MET A 143 14.69 -5.73 3.38
CA MET A 143 13.59 -6.31 2.60
C MET A 143 12.36 -6.67 3.44
N PHE A 144 12.32 -6.27 4.72
CA PHE A 144 11.22 -6.58 5.63
C PHE A 144 10.89 -5.38 6.53
N VAL A 145 9.73 -5.43 7.18
CA VAL A 145 9.33 -4.41 8.15
C VAL A 145 10.21 -4.53 9.39
N THR A 146 10.94 -3.47 9.71
CA THR A 146 11.86 -3.48 10.85
C THR A 146 11.14 -3.17 12.16
N GLY A 147 11.72 -3.63 13.28
CA GLY A 147 11.20 -3.30 14.61
C GLY A 147 11.34 -1.82 14.94
N ARG A 148 10.60 -1.35 15.96
CA ARG A 148 10.59 0.05 16.42
C ARG A 148 11.98 0.63 16.67
N GLN A 149 12.91 -0.19 17.17
CA GLN A 149 14.29 0.18 17.48
C GLN A 149 15.12 0.61 16.26
N SER A 150 14.64 0.33 15.04
CA SER A 150 15.31 0.76 13.82
C SER A 150 15.15 2.25 13.53
N ALA A 151 14.10 2.89 14.07
CA ALA A 151 13.83 4.31 13.88
C ALA A 151 14.56 5.15 14.92
N THR A 152 15.10 6.30 14.50
CA THR A 152 15.69 7.29 15.40
C THR A 152 14.64 7.86 16.36
N HIS A 153 13.43 8.13 15.84
CA HIS A 153 12.27 8.50 16.67
C HIS A 153 11.03 7.72 16.26
N TYR A 154 10.15 7.49 17.21
CA TYR A 154 8.88 6.81 17.00
C TYR A 154 7.75 7.56 17.70
N ARG A 155 6.66 7.82 16.97
CA ARG A 155 5.45 8.43 17.54
C ARG A 155 4.21 7.71 17.04
N LYS A 156 3.47 7.09 17.95
CA LYS A 156 2.12 6.60 17.70
C LYS A 156 1.17 7.79 17.55
N LEU A 157 0.30 7.76 16.55
CA LEU A 157 -0.61 8.85 16.21
C LEU A 157 -2.08 8.47 16.41
N PHE A 158 -2.45 7.22 16.17
CA PHE A 158 -3.78 6.72 16.51
C PHE A 158 -3.72 5.25 16.95
N ARG A 159 -4.76 4.81 17.65
CA ARG A 159 -5.02 3.42 18.03
C ARG A 159 -6.53 3.22 18.09
N VAL A 160 -6.99 2.10 17.55
CA VAL A 160 -8.38 1.63 17.63
C VAL A 160 -8.33 0.19 18.12
N ASP A 161 -9.08 -0.12 19.16
CA ASP A 161 -9.31 -1.47 19.66
C ASP A 161 -10.80 -1.79 19.53
N GLY A 162 -11.15 -3.05 19.28
CA GLY A 162 -12.53 -3.50 19.15
C GLY A 162 -12.80 -4.18 17.82
N LEU A 163 -14.07 -4.30 17.43
CA LEU A 163 -14.49 -5.05 16.25
C LEU A 163 -14.33 -4.20 14.99
N ILE A 164 -13.23 -4.41 14.27
CA ILE A 164 -12.90 -3.71 13.03
C ILE A 164 -13.08 -4.70 11.87
N THR A 165 -14.09 -4.48 11.05
CA THR A 165 -14.33 -5.30 9.85
C THR A 165 -13.18 -5.18 8.85
N THR A 166 -13.04 -6.16 7.96
CA THR A 166 -12.05 -6.11 6.88
C THR A 166 -12.15 -4.84 6.04
N ASP A 167 -13.38 -4.39 5.74
CA ASP A 167 -13.61 -3.19 4.93
C ASP A 167 -13.25 -1.90 5.70
N GLN A 168 -13.51 -1.85 7.02
CA GLN A 168 -13.08 -0.73 7.86
C GLN A 168 -11.56 -0.68 7.98
N TRP A 169 -10.90 -1.83 8.16
CA TRP A 169 -9.45 -1.92 8.22
C TRP A 169 -8.81 -1.51 6.89
N SER A 170 -9.30 -2.02 5.75
CA SER A 170 -8.75 -1.68 4.44
C SER A 170 -8.93 -0.19 4.12
N ASN A 171 -10.09 0.39 4.46
CA ASN A 171 -10.30 1.83 4.33
C ASN A 171 -9.36 2.64 5.25
N ALA A 172 -9.17 2.21 6.50
CA ALA A 172 -8.23 2.87 7.42
C ALA A 172 -6.79 2.83 6.89
N VAL A 173 -6.36 1.69 6.34
CA VAL A 173 -5.04 1.52 5.69
C VAL A 173 -4.92 2.48 4.49
N ALA A 174 -5.90 2.49 3.58
CA ALA A 174 -5.88 3.37 2.41
C ALA A 174 -5.83 4.86 2.78
N GLN A 175 -6.61 5.29 3.77
CA GLN A 175 -6.61 6.68 4.23
C GLN A 175 -5.32 7.04 4.98
N TRP A 176 -4.79 6.13 5.78
CA TRP A 176 -3.54 6.34 6.51
C TRP A 176 -2.37 6.55 5.54
N PHE A 177 -2.25 5.67 4.56
CA PHE A 177 -1.24 5.72 3.52
C PHE A 177 -1.67 6.48 2.26
N ARG A 178 -2.61 7.44 2.38
CA ARG A 178 -3.06 8.27 1.25
C ARG A 178 -1.89 8.79 0.39
N HIS A 179 -2.14 8.87 -0.92
CA HIS A 179 -1.17 9.18 -1.99
C HIS A 179 -0.13 8.08 -2.30
N ASN A 180 -0.06 7.00 -1.51
CA ASN A 180 0.78 5.85 -1.84
C ASN A 180 -0.01 4.84 -2.67
N HIS A 181 0.20 4.85 -3.99
CA HIS A 181 -0.51 3.97 -4.94
C HIS A 181 -0.24 2.48 -4.68
N LEU A 182 0.96 2.12 -4.20
CA LEU A 182 1.33 0.74 -3.84
C LEU A 182 0.41 0.14 -2.76
N VAL A 183 -0.16 0.98 -1.88
CA VAL A 183 -1.15 0.52 -0.89
C VAL A 183 -2.49 0.19 -1.55
N ILE A 184 -2.87 0.94 -2.58
CA ILE A 184 -4.11 0.70 -3.31
C ILE A 184 -4.00 -0.58 -4.13
N GLU A 185 -2.86 -0.83 -4.76
CA GLU A 185 -2.57 -2.12 -5.40
C GLU A 185 -2.66 -3.28 -4.42
N TYR A 186 -1.97 -3.16 -3.27
CA TYR A 186 -1.95 -4.21 -2.26
C TYR A 186 -3.37 -4.55 -1.78
N LEU A 187 -4.19 -3.53 -1.49
CA LEU A 187 -5.57 -3.69 -1.07
C LEU A 187 -6.53 -4.11 -2.20
N GLY A 188 -6.20 -3.80 -3.45
CA GLY A 188 -7.03 -4.09 -4.63
C GLY A 188 -7.35 -5.58 -4.77
N SER A 189 -6.41 -6.43 -4.35
CA SER A 189 -6.54 -7.89 -4.31
C SER A 189 -7.66 -8.41 -3.39
N ILE A 190 -8.09 -7.65 -2.36
CA ILE A 190 -9.24 -8.00 -1.51
C ILE A 190 -10.57 -7.59 -2.17
N ARG A 191 -10.55 -6.57 -3.05
CA ARG A 191 -11.76 -6.00 -3.65
C ARG A 191 -12.25 -6.78 -4.86
N SER A 192 -11.35 -7.41 -5.62
CA SER A 192 -11.68 -8.19 -6.83
C SER A 192 -12.63 -9.37 -6.56
N ASP A 193 -12.65 -9.90 -5.33
CA ASP A 193 -13.50 -11.04 -4.97
C ASP A 193 -14.95 -10.65 -4.64
N ALA A 194 -15.22 -9.35 -4.44
CA ALA A 194 -16.56 -8.84 -4.13
C ALA A 194 -17.41 -8.53 -5.37
N GLU A 195 -16.78 -8.34 -6.53
CA GLU A 195 -17.45 -8.09 -7.81
C GLU A 195 -17.56 -9.35 -8.70
N ALA A 196 -17.03 -10.49 -8.22
CA ALA A 196 -17.07 -11.79 -8.89
C ALA A 196 -18.16 -12.75 -8.35
N ARG A 197 -19.11 -12.24 -7.54
CA ARG A 197 -20.29 -12.96 -7.03
C ARG A 197 -21.56 -12.18 -7.37
#